data_AF-A0A101S288-F1
#
_entry.id   AF-A0A101S288-F1
#
_cell.length_a   1.000
_cell.length_b   1.000
_cell.length_c   1.000
_cell.angle_alpha   90.00
_cell.angle_beta   90.00
_cell.angle_gamma   90.00
#
_symmetry.space_group_name_H-M   'P 1'
#
loop_
_entity.id
_entity.type
_entity.pdbx_description
1 polymer ?
#
loop_
_entity_poly.entity_id
_entity_poly.type
_entity_poly.pdbx_seq_one_letter_code
_entity_poly.pdbx_strand_id
1 'polypeptide(L)'
;MFSFRGHWAHAHNVQQETFMALAAMYVEADPTYRAVPWLREWQAFWLQSLGRQANGLSHIGADEYLTDDGRVTHFREFLRDYESWLVASEGPLHTAAGLSAEKLLDFTRTIDAVLAGDETHPDVQPVQH
;
A
#
# COMPACT_ATOMS: atom_id res chain seq x y z
N MET A 1 12.85 -13.37 -5.36
CA MET A 1 12.07 -13.84 -6.52
C MET A 1 10.71 -13.19 -6.42
N PHE A 2 10.30 -12.50 -7.48
CA PHE A 2 9.15 -11.59 -7.48
C PHE A 2 7.83 -12.35 -7.18
N SER A 3 7.44 -12.37 -5.89
CA SER A 3 6.36 -13.20 -5.32
C SER A 3 4.99 -12.53 -5.34
N PHE A 4 4.92 -11.22 -5.64
CA PHE A 4 3.66 -10.48 -5.71
C PHE A 4 2.69 -11.09 -6.73
N ARG A 5 3.20 -11.65 -7.84
CA ARG A 5 2.35 -12.33 -8.84
C ARG A 5 1.69 -13.61 -8.34
N GLY A 6 2.15 -14.16 -7.23
CA GLY A 6 1.61 -15.36 -6.61
C GLY A 6 0.64 -15.10 -5.46
N HIS A 7 0.54 -13.87 -4.94
CA HIS A 7 -0.20 -13.57 -3.71
C HIS A 7 -1.03 -12.29 -3.84
N TRP A 8 -2.19 -12.26 -3.19
CA TRP A 8 -3.11 -11.14 -3.25
C TRP A 8 -4.04 -11.13 -2.04
N ALA A 9 -4.73 -10.01 -1.79
CA ALA A 9 -5.79 -9.94 -0.79
C ALA A 9 -6.96 -9.09 -1.31
N HIS A 10 -8.15 -9.37 -0.79
CA HIS A 10 -9.32 -8.53 -1.00
C HIS A 10 -9.18 -7.20 -0.24
N ALA A 11 -9.62 -6.11 -0.87
CA ALA A 11 -9.70 -4.80 -0.26
C ALA A 11 -11.09 -4.21 -0.48
N HIS A 12 -11.68 -3.59 0.54
CA HIS A 12 -12.85 -2.75 0.32
C HIS A 12 -12.42 -1.43 -0.36
N ASN A 13 -13.27 -0.87 -1.24
CA ASN A 13 -12.95 0.35 -2.00
C ASN A 13 -12.53 1.51 -1.08
N VAL A 14 -13.25 1.69 0.03
CA VAL A 14 -12.91 2.74 1.00
C VAL A 14 -11.52 2.51 1.60
N GLN A 15 -11.11 1.27 1.88
CA GLN A 15 -9.78 0.96 2.44
C GLN A 15 -8.69 1.23 1.43
N GLN A 16 -8.88 0.76 0.19
CA GLN A 16 -7.93 0.96 -0.90
C GLN A 16 -7.78 2.46 -1.23
N GLU A 17 -8.88 3.19 -1.41
CA GLU A 17 -8.84 4.62 -1.70
C GLU A 17 -8.20 5.44 -0.59
N THR A 18 -8.53 5.11 0.67
CA THR A 18 -7.94 5.79 1.82
C THR A 18 -6.45 5.51 1.94
N PHE A 19 -6.04 4.24 1.78
CA PHE A 19 -4.63 3.88 1.75
C PHE A 19 -3.89 4.64 0.63
N MET A 20 -4.42 4.63 -0.59
CA MET A 20 -3.83 5.34 -1.73
C MET A 20 -3.65 6.83 -1.44
N ALA A 21 -4.68 7.50 -0.92
CA ALA A 21 -4.64 8.93 -0.62
C ALA A 21 -3.57 9.23 0.44
N LEU A 22 -3.56 8.47 1.54
CA LEU A 22 -2.66 8.73 2.67
C LEU A 22 -1.22 8.31 2.38
N ALA A 23 -1.01 7.19 1.70
CA ALA A 23 0.32 6.76 1.27
C ALA A 23 0.90 7.76 0.26
N ALA A 24 0.09 8.29 -0.67
CA ALA A 24 0.52 9.34 -1.59
C ALA A 24 0.89 10.64 -0.86
N MET A 25 0.17 11.01 0.20
CA MET A 25 0.54 12.12 1.08
C MET A 25 1.87 11.86 1.81
N TYR A 26 2.06 10.64 2.31
CA TYR A 26 3.28 10.27 3.02
C TYR A 26 4.53 10.32 2.11
N VAL A 27 4.42 9.85 0.86
CA VAL A 27 5.49 9.98 -0.15
C VAL A 27 5.89 11.46 -0.39
N GLU A 28 4.93 12.39 -0.37
CA GLU A 28 5.23 13.82 -0.49
C GLU A 28 5.88 14.39 0.78
N ALA A 29 5.43 13.94 1.95
CA ALA A 29 5.84 14.47 3.24
C ALA A 29 7.27 14.07 3.64
N ASP A 30 7.70 12.85 3.29
CA ASP A 30 9.02 12.34 3.66
C ASP A 30 10.07 12.64 2.55
N PRO A 31 11.13 13.42 2.83
CA PRO A 31 12.17 13.71 1.85
C PRO A 31 12.87 12.47 1.29
N THR A 32 12.96 11.40 2.08
CA THR A 32 13.57 10.12 1.69
C THR A 32 12.80 9.52 0.53
N TYR A 33 11.48 9.36 0.71
CA TYR A 33 10.60 8.76 -0.29
C TYR A 33 10.30 9.71 -1.44
N ARG A 34 10.23 11.02 -1.20
CA ARG A 34 10.07 12.03 -2.24
C ARG A 34 11.22 12.04 -3.24
N ALA A 35 12.43 11.69 -2.81
CA ALA A 35 13.60 11.63 -3.68
C ALA A 35 13.65 10.36 -4.57
N VAL A 36 12.75 9.40 -4.37
CA VAL A 36 12.74 8.12 -5.09
C VAL A 36 11.86 8.23 -6.33
N PRO A 37 12.43 8.18 -7.56
CA PRO A 37 11.68 8.50 -8.77
C PRO A 37 10.47 7.59 -9.02
N TRP A 38 10.61 6.28 -8.83
CA TRP A 38 9.51 5.35 -9.08
C TRP A 38 8.38 5.48 -8.04
N LEU A 39 8.68 5.87 -6.80
CA LEU A 39 7.66 6.15 -5.78
C LEU A 39 6.90 7.45 -6.10
N ARG A 40 7.57 8.43 -6.71
CA ARG A 40 6.91 9.66 -7.21
C ARG A 40 5.98 9.36 -8.38
N GLU A 41 6.39 8.49 -9.29
CA GLU A 41 5.53 8.05 -10.40
C GLU A 41 4.34 7.25 -9.88
N TRP A 42 4.58 6.31 -8.96
CA TRP A 42 3.55 5.55 -8.25
C TRP A 42 2.55 6.47 -7.54
N GLN A 43 3.04 7.45 -6.78
CA GLN A 43 2.21 8.48 -6.13
C GLN A 43 1.35 9.25 -7.14
N ALA A 44 1.94 9.71 -8.25
CA ALA A 44 1.23 10.45 -9.28
C ALA A 44 0.13 9.62 -9.97
N PHE A 45 0.43 8.35 -10.27
CA PHE A 45 -0.54 7.40 -10.80
C PHE A 45 -1.75 7.24 -9.87
N TRP A 46 -1.52 7.22 -8.56
CA TRP A 46 -2.61 7.06 -7.60
C TRP A 46 -3.50 8.25 -7.47
N LEU A 47 -2.91 9.45 -7.39
CA LEU A 47 -3.68 10.68 -7.38
C LEU A 47 -4.58 10.80 -8.62
N GLN A 48 -4.16 10.24 -9.76
CA GLN A 48 -4.95 10.20 -11.00
C GLN A 48 -6.01 9.09 -11.03
N SER A 49 -5.85 8.03 -10.23
CA SER A 49 -6.68 6.82 -10.23
C SER A 49 -7.71 6.77 -9.09
N LEU A 50 -7.65 7.70 -8.13
CA LEU A 50 -8.63 7.80 -7.03
C LEU A 50 -10.08 7.84 -7.55
N GLY A 51 -10.95 7.01 -6.96
CA GLY A 51 -12.36 6.90 -7.34
C GLY A 51 -12.64 6.14 -8.63
N ARG A 52 -11.62 5.54 -9.28
CA ARG A 52 -11.76 4.85 -10.58
C ARG A 52 -11.41 3.36 -10.55
N GLN A 53 -10.98 2.83 -9.41
CA GLN A 53 -10.46 1.47 -9.34
C GLN A 53 -11.44 0.47 -8.75
N ALA A 54 -11.34 -0.76 -9.27
CA ALA A 54 -12.07 -1.91 -8.74
C ALA A 54 -11.40 -2.45 -7.46
N ASN A 55 -12.21 -3.16 -6.69
CA ASN A 55 -11.89 -3.64 -5.36
C ASN A 55 -10.78 -4.70 -5.41
N GLY A 56 -9.57 -4.41 -4.92
CA GLY A 56 -8.51 -5.41 -4.77
C GLY A 56 -7.07 -4.88 -4.81
N LEU A 57 -6.18 -5.53 -4.07
CA LEU A 57 -4.74 -5.24 -4.08
C LEU A 57 -4.06 -5.52 -5.43
N SER A 58 -4.73 -6.21 -6.35
CA SER A 58 -4.30 -6.37 -7.75
C SER A 58 -4.07 -5.04 -8.45
N HIS A 59 -4.64 -3.95 -7.93
CA HIS A 59 -4.52 -2.65 -8.54
C HIS A 59 -3.50 -1.73 -7.91
N ILE A 60 -2.60 -2.23 -7.04
CA ILE A 60 -1.55 -1.38 -6.45
C ILE A 60 -0.53 -0.78 -7.46
N GLY A 61 -0.76 -0.99 -8.76
CA GLY A 61 0.15 -0.74 -9.87
C GLY A 61 1.37 -1.64 -9.78
N ALA A 62 1.23 -2.84 -9.21
CA ALA A 62 2.38 -3.69 -8.92
C ALA A 62 3.13 -4.14 -10.18
N ASP A 63 2.41 -4.41 -11.28
CA ASP A 63 3.03 -4.79 -12.54
C ASP A 63 3.85 -3.64 -13.15
N GLU A 64 3.45 -2.38 -12.90
CA GLU A 64 4.14 -1.19 -13.39
C GLU A 64 5.25 -0.69 -12.45
N TYR A 65 5.06 -0.80 -11.14
CA TYR A 65 5.90 -0.14 -10.14
C TYR A 65 6.74 -1.11 -9.32
N LEU A 66 6.23 -2.30 -9.01
CA LEU A 66 6.96 -3.31 -8.25
C LEU A 66 7.60 -4.28 -9.23
N THR A 67 8.57 -3.84 -10.04
CA THR A 67 9.06 -4.65 -11.17
C THR A 67 10.13 -5.67 -10.82
N ASP A 68 10.71 -5.58 -9.63
CA ASP A 68 11.85 -6.37 -9.19
C ASP A 68 11.91 -6.49 -7.66
N ASP A 69 12.73 -7.44 -7.17
CA ASP A 69 12.90 -7.71 -5.73
C ASP A 69 13.42 -6.48 -4.95
N GLY A 70 14.19 -5.60 -5.60
CA GLY A 70 14.73 -4.39 -4.99
C GLY A 70 13.64 -3.37 -4.73
N ARG A 71 12.75 -3.13 -5.71
CA ARG A 71 11.57 -2.27 -5.54
C ARG A 71 10.58 -2.85 -4.54
N VAL A 72 10.38 -4.18 -4.52
CA VAL A 72 9.56 -4.82 -3.48
C VAL A 72 10.16 -4.56 -2.09
N THR A 73 11.46 -4.79 -1.90
CA THR A 73 12.13 -4.55 -0.62
C THR A 73 11.98 -3.10 -0.16
N HIS A 74 12.21 -2.15 -1.05
CA HIS A 74 12.07 -0.73 -0.76
C HIS A 74 10.61 -0.34 -0.47
N PHE A 75 9.64 -0.93 -1.18
CA PHE A 75 8.23 -0.66 -0.88
C PHE A 75 7.82 -1.21 0.49
N ARG A 76 8.37 -2.35 0.91
CA ARG A 76 8.15 -2.90 2.25
C ARG A 76 8.76 -2.02 3.35
N GLU A 77 9.93 -1.42 3.11
CA GLU A 77 10.51 -0.42 4.01
C GLU A 77 9.58 0.80 4.12
N PHE A 78 9.11 1.31 2.98
CA PHE A 78 8.11 2.38 2.93
C PHE A 78 6.86 2.06 3.75
N LEU A 79 6.31 0.84 3.65
CA LEU A 79 5.10 0.45 4.39
C LEU A 79 5.32 0.44 5.91
N ARG A 80 6.51 0.06 6.39
CA ARG A 80 6.85 0.07 7.82
C ARG A 80 6.98 1.49 8.37
N ASP A 81 7.61 2.36 7.60
CA ASP A 81 7.75 3.77 7.99
C ASP A 81 6.39 4.48 7.92
N TYR A 82 5.58 4.15 6.92
CA TYR A 82 4.19 4.60 6.81
C TYR A 82 3.33 4.13 7.99
N GLU A 83 3.46 2.87 8.43
CA GLU A 83 2.78 2.36 9.63
C GLU A 83 3.18 3.17 10.88
N SER A 84 4.48 3.41 11.05
CA SER A 84 5.00 4.21 12.16
C SER A 84 4.47 5.65 12.11
N TRP A 85 4.38 6.24 10.91
CA TRP A 85 3.81 7.56 10.70
C TRP A 85 2.31 7.61 11.00
N LEU A 86 1.54 6.58 10.61
CA LEU A 86 0.11 6.47 10.93
C LEU A 86 -0.13 6.40 12.44
N VAL A 87 0.68 5.61 13.17
CA VAL A 87 0.60 5.50 14.63
C VAL A 87 0.93 6.83 15.31
N ALA A 88 1.95 7.55 14.81
CA ALA A 88 2.35 8.84 15.37
C ALA A 88 1.38 9.98 15.05
N SER A 89 0.58 9.84 13.98
CA SER A 89 -0.33 10.87 13.49
C SER A 89 -1.70 10.79 14.17
N GLU A 90 -1.78 11.21 15.44
CA GLU A 90 -3.06 11.27 16.15
C GLU A 90 -4.01 12.38 15.60
N GLY A 91 -5.32 12.10 15.56
CA GLY A 91 -6.39 13.10 15.41
C GLY A 91 -6.98 13.29 13.99
N PRO A 92 -6.42 14.17 13.12
CA PRO A 92 -7.06 14.55 11.85
C PRO A 92 -7.12 13.42 10.82
N LEU A 93 -6.10 12.56 10.78
CA LEU A 93 -6.00 11.43 9.85
C LEU A 93 -6.98 10.30 10.20
N HIS A 94 -7.24 10.08 11.50
CA HIS A 94 -8.28 9.17 11.98
C HIS A 94 -9.69 9.60 11.53
N THR A 95 -9.93 10.91 11.43
CA THR A 95 -11.25 11.45 11.09
C THR A 95 -11.48 11.56 9.58
N ALA A 96 -10.43 11.85 8.80
CA ALA A 96 -10.50 12.09 7.36
C ALA A 96 -10.69 10.81 6.52
N ALA A 97 -10.37 9.65 7.07
CA ALA A 97 -10.34 8.37 6.38
C ALA A 97 -11.70 7.67 6.23
N GLY A 98 -12.72 8.03 7.02
CA GLY A 98 -13.95 7.23 7.12
C GLY A 98 -13.75 5.79 7.64
N LEU A 99 -12.50 5.42 7.96
CA LEU A 99 -12.02 4.17 8.52
C LEU A 99 -11.27 4.50 9.81
N SER A 100 -11.41 3.65 10.83
CA SER A 100 -10.52 3.73 11.99
C SER A 100 -9.08 3.51 11.53
N ALA A 101 -8.10 4.17 12.13
CA ALA A 101 -6.72 3.94 11.74
C ALA A 101 -6.28 2.50 12.00
N GLU A 102 -6.89 1.80 12.97
CA GLU A 102 -6.72 0.35 13.13
C GLU A 102 -6.94 -0.40 11.82
N LYS A 103 -8.02 -0.09 11.09
CA LYS A 103 -8.31 -0.74 9.80
C LYS A 103 -7.31 -0.37 8.70
N LEU A 104 -6.69 0.80 8.78
CA LEU A 104 -5.63 1.22 7.83
C LEU A 104 -4.29 0.57 8.18
N LEU A 105 -3.98 0.43 9.47
CA LEU A 105 -2.80 -0.30 9.94
C LEU A 105 -2.91 -1.77 9.55
N ASP A 106 -4.07 -2.41 9.81
CA ASP A 106 -4.32 -3.79 9.41
C ASP A 106 -4.19 -3.96 7.90
N PHE A 107 -4.78 -3.06 7.12
CA PHE A 107 -4.64 -3.11 5.67
C PHE A 107 -3.19 -2.93 5.19
N THR A 108 -2.42 -2.03 5.82
CA THR A 108 -0.99 -1.83 5.52
C THR A 108 -0.20 -3.11 5.78
N ARG A 109 -0.49 -3.81 6.88
CA ARG A 109 0.11 -5.10 7.22
C ARG A 109 -0.26 -6.18 6.22
N THR A 110 -1.53 -6.22 5.79
CA THR A 110 -1.96 -7.14 4.72
C THR A 110 -1.18 -6.91 3.43
N ILE A 111 -0.90 -5.65 3.05
CA ILE A 111 -0.06 -5.34 1.88
C ILE A 111 1.37 -5.85 2.09
N ASP A 112 1.99 -5.59 3.25
CA ASP A 112 3.35 -6.09 3.53
C ASP A 112 3.41 -7.63 3.48
N ALA A 113 2.40 -8.30 4.04
CA ALA A 113 2.27 -9.75 4.02
C ALA A 113 2.12 -10.30 2.58
N VAL A 114 1.28 -9.67 1.75
CA VAL A 114 1.17 -10.01 0.31
C VAL A 114 2.52 -9.86 -0.39
N LEU A 115 3.25 -8.76 -0.15
CA LEU A 115 4.56 -8.52 -0.75
C LEU A 115 5.63 -9.50 -0.26
N ALA A 116 5.50 -9.97 0.98
CA ALA A 116 6.36 -10.99 1.56
C ALA A 116 6.04 -12.41 1.05
N GLY A 117 4.85 -12.62 0.47
CA GLY A 117 4.32 -13.96 0.23
C GLY A 117 4.04 -14.72 1.52
N ASP A 118 3.58 -14.02 2.56
CA ASP A 118 3.26 -14.62 3.86
C ASP A 118 1.87 -15.29 3.82
N GLU A 119 1.85 -16.56 3.43
CA GLU A 119 0.64 -17.39 3.40
C GLU A 119 0.07 -17.70 4.79
N THR A 120 0.77 -17.36 5.89
CA THR A 120 0.24 -17.53 7.24
C THR A 120 -0.68 -16.38 7.66
N HIS A 121 -0.64 -15.25 6.93
CA HIS A 121 -1.52 -14.13 7.16
C HIS A 121 -2.94 -14.47 6.66
N PRO A 122 -4.00 -14.30 7.48
CA PRO A 122 -5.34 -14.81 7.17
C PRO A 122 -5.97 -14.22 5.90
N ASP A 123 -5.58 -12.99 5.55
CA ASP A 123 -6.10 -12.29 4.37
C ASP A 123 -5.28 -12.52 3.10
N VAL A 124 -4.10 -13.16 3.19
CA VAL A 124 -3.26 -13.44 2.03
C VAL A 124 -3.74 -14.71 1.36
N GLN A 125 -4.11 -14.58 0.09
CA GLN A 125 -4.55 -15.68 -0.75
C GLN A 125 -3.47 -15.99 -1.80
N PRO A 126 -3.17 -17.28 -2.06
CA PRO A 126 -2.38 -17.64 -3.23
C PRO A 126 -3.20 -17.41 -4.51
N VAL A 127 -2.54 -17.05 -5.60
CA VAL A 127 -3.15 -17.04 -6.93
C VAL A 127 -3.36 -18.49 -7.35
N GLN A 128 -4.62 -18.91 -7.49
CA GLN A 128 -4.94 -20.22 -8.05
C GLN A 128 -4.59 -20.23 -9.54
N HIS A 129 -3.62 -21.06 -9.91
CA HIS A 129 -3.27 -21.36 -11.30
C HIS A 129 -4.27 -22.31 -11.96
#